data_AF-D8PDX2-F1
#
_entry.id   AF-D8PDX2-F1
#
_cell.length_a   1.000
_cell.length_b   1.000
_cell.length_c   1.000
_cell.angle_alpha   90.00
_cell.angle_beta   90.00
_cell.angle_gamma   90.00
#
_symmetry.space_group_name_H-M   'P 1'
#
loop_
_entity.id
_entity.type
_entity.pdbx_description
1 polymer ?
#
loop_
_entity_poly.entity_id
_entity_poly.type
_entity_poly.pdbx_seq_one_letter_code
_entity_poly.pdbx_strand_id
1 'polypeptide(L)'
;MRTVRILSGALLLLTVTVSPVRADDPCLGDEEEKSAKAAVAALTKAEQAGRPAELFVAYRSILGNECLDRYDKTALSRAKTGVPKLGRDLAKAAEAKGLFYSADPVRGDGKTSAFGYFEAIGDYAEANRVMMKAVQAKPDDLALFTAAWGVDEGRWVVPDQKTGERQPYVSPQAYRQELLKLASSTADRLMKAEEQDAKGLSGSAIEVAAATTKSLEKLRTAAEWMKFSQAGDKAARERAEQRGDAIASRPDSTFTQANAVMYYEFAGSSKAKDKVAQVKKKMEESSRALEKSGEKVKGAFTEQSQAEQKKFDKKKADLEKELGF
;
A
#
# COMPACT_ATOMS: atom_id res chain seq x y z
N MET A 1 -25.25 -94.51 4.66
CA MET A 1 -24.07 -93.76 4.20
C MET A 1 -24.33 -92.27 4.42
N ARG A 2 -23.55 -91.63 5.31
CA ARG A 2 -23.35 -90.16 5.43
C ARG A 2 -22.48 -89.71 4.23
N THR A 3 -22.38 -88.48 3.70
CA THR A 3 -22.36 -87.11 4.26
C THR A 3 -22.25 -86.14 3.03
N VAL A 4 -23.01 -85.03 2.98
CA VAL A 4 -22.58 -83.61 3.01
C VAL A 4 -22.35 -82.87 1.66
N ARG A 5 -22.96 -81.67 1.63
CA ARG A 5 -22.94 -80.55 0.66
C ARG A 5 -21.52 -80.01 0.38
N ILE A 6 -21.35 -79.23 -0.70
CA ILE A 6 -20.78 -77.86 -0.68
C ILE A 6 -20.99 -77.16 -2.04
N LEU A 7 -21.39 -75.89 -1.96
CA LEU A 7 -21.53 -74.90 -3.04
C LEU A 7 -20.19 -74.51 -3.67
N SER A 8 -20.20 -74.09 -4.94
CA SER A 8 -19.31 -73.08 -5.55
C SER A 8 -19.89 -72.79 -6.96
N GLY A 9 -20.40 -71.62 -7.32
CA GLY A 9 -19.79 -70.29 -7.21
C GLY A 9 -19.21 -69.91 -8.57
N ALA A 10 -20.03 -69.81 -9.62
CA ALA A 10 -19.56 -69.39 -10.94
C ALA A 10 -19.38 -67.87 -10.97
N LEU A 11 -18.13 -67.46 -10.76
CA LEU A 11 -17.65 -66.09 -10.81
C LEU A 11 -17.75 -65.57 -12.26
N LEU A 12 -18.60 -64.56 -12.47
CA LEU A 12 -18.60 -63.73 -13.67
C LEU A 12 -17.28 -62.93 -13.70
N LEU A 13 -16.35 -63.35 -14.55
CA LEU A 13 -15.19 -62.55 -14.93
C LEU A 13 -15.66 -61.36 -15.79
N LEU A 14 -16.04 -60.27 -15.13
CA LEU A 14 -16.05 -58.95 -15.73
C LEU A 14 -14.59 -58.59 -16.03
N THR A 15 -14.20 -58.73 -17.30
CA THR A 15 -12.99 -58.09 -17.83
C THR A 15 -13.22 -56.59 -17.81
N VAL A 16 -12.91 -55.96 -16.67
CA VAL A 16 -12.64 -54.53 -16.64
C VAL A 16 -11.43 -54.34 -17.54
N THR A 17 -11.66 -53.84 -18.76
CA THR A 17 -10.61 -53.23 -19.56
C THR A 17 -10.16 -51.99 -18.79
N VAL A 18 -9.27 -52.19 -17.82
CA VAL A 18 -8.48 -51.12 -17.25
C VAL A 18 -7.69 -50.60 -18.43
N SER A 19 -8.15 -49.49 -18.99
CA SER A 19 -7.36 -48.70 -19.94
C SER A 19 -6.00 -48.52 -19.28
N PRO A 20 -4.90 -48.86 -19.97
CA PRO A 20 -3.59 -48.75 -19.35
C PRO A 20 -3.45 -47.29 -18.92
N VAL A 21 -3.32 -47.09 -17.62
CA VAL A 21 -2.92 -45.82 -17.01
C VAL A 21 -1.64 -45.43 -17.72
N ARG A 22 -1.76 -44.53 -18.72
CA ARG A 22 -0.63 -43.91 -19.40
C ARG A 22 0.10 -43.13 -18.32
N ALA A 23 1.28 -43.59 -17.95
CA ALA A 23 2.19 -42.84 -17.11
C ALA A 23 2.46 -41.47 -17.75
N ASP A 24 1.90 -40.43 -17.13
CA ASP A 24 2.47 -39.12 -16.83
C ASP A 24 3.18 -38.32 -17.95
N ASP A 25 2.68 -38.35 -19.19
CA ASP A 25 2.93 -37.24 -20.11
C ASP A 25 1.74 -36.27 -20.00
N PRO A 26 1.89 -35.12 -19.32
CA PRO A 26 0.79 -34.18 -19.09
C PRO A 26 0.24 -33.59 -20.40
N CYS A 27 0.94 -33.78 -21.53
CA CYS A 27 0.58 -33.26 -22.84
C CYS A 27 -0.04 -34.33 -23.76
N LEU A 28 -0.65 -35.37 -23.20
CA LEU A 28 -1.32 -36.44 -23.95
C LEU A 28 -2.85 -36.48 -23.78
N GLY A 29 -3.43 -35.57 -23.00
CA GLY A 29 -4.88 -35.50 -22.83
C GLY A 29 -5.58 -34.74 -23.96
N ASP A 30 -6.85 -35.08 -24.18
CA ASP A 30 -7.70 -34.48 -25.21
C ASP A 30 -7.93 -32.97 -24.96
N GLU A 31 -7.92 -32.54 -23.69
CA GLU A 31 -8.08 -31.14 -23.31
C GLU A 31 -6.83 -30.31 -23.61
N GLU A 32 -5.63 -30.86 -23.45
CA GLU A 32 -4.37 -30.21 -23.81
C GLU A 32 -4.25 -30.03 -25.32
N GLU A 33 -4.64 -31.06 -26.09
CA GLU A 33 -4.70 -30.97 -27.55
C GLU A 33 -5.69 -29.88 -28.01
N LYS A 34 -6.90 -29.89 -27.43
CA LYS A 34 -7.94 -28.90 -27.74
C LYS A 34 -7.50 -27.49 -27.38
N SER A 35 -6.87 -27.32 -26.22
CA SER A 35 -6.32 -26.04 -25.76
C SER A 35 -5.22 -25.53 -26.68
N ALA A 36 -4.27 -26.39 -27.08
CA ALA A 36 -3.21 -26.04 -28.01
C ALA A 36 -3.78 -25.62 -29.38
N LYS A 37 -4.74 -26.38 -29.93
CA LYS A 37 -5.41 -26.04 -31.20
C LYS A 37 -6.17 -24.71 -31.11
N ALA A 38 -6.86 -24.45 -30.00
CA ALA A 38 -7.55 -23.18 -29.78
C ALA A 38 -6.57 -22.00 -29.72
N ALA A 39 -5.42 -22.16 -29.07
CA ALA A 39 -4.38 -21.13 -29.02
C ALA A 39 -3.79 -20.84 -30.41
N VAL A 40 -3.55 -21.86 -31.22
CA VAL A 40 -3.06 -21.70 -32.61
C VAL A 40 -4.12 -21.01 -33.49
N ALA A 41 -5.39 -21.36 -33.35
CA ALA A 41 -6.48 -20.69 -34.06
C ALA A 41 -6.59 -19.21 -33.66
N ALA A 42 -6.46 -18.90 -32.36
CA ALA A 42 -6.44 -17.54 -31.86
C ALA A 42 -5.23 -16.75 -32.39
N LEU A 43 -4.04 -17.37 -32.46
CA LEU A 43 -2.86 -16.77 -33.08
C LEU A 43 -3.12 -16.42 -34.54
N THR A 44 -3.64 -17.37 -35.33
CA THR A 44 -3.91 -17.15 -36.76
C THR A 44 -4.88 -15.99 -36.97
N LYS A 45 -5.93 -15.91 -36.14
CA LYS A 45 -6.87 -14.80 -36.17
C LYS A 45 -6.21 -13.46 -35.82
N ALA A 46 -5.32 -13.44 -34.83
CA ALA A 46 -4.61 -12.23 -34.44
C ALA A 46 -3.63 -11.75 -35.53
N GLU A 47 -2.95 -12.68 -36.22
CA GLU A 47 -2.08 -12.39 -37.36
C GLU A 47 -2.88 -11.74 -38.51
N GLN A 48 -4.08 -12.23 -38.79
CA GLN A 48 -4.97 -11.67 -39.81
C GLN A 48 -5.57 -10.31 -39.42
N ALA A 49 -5.84 -10.08 -38.13
CA ALA A 49 -6.43 -8.84 -37.65
C ALA A 49 -5.48 -7.63 -37.75
N GLY A 50 -4.16 -7.87 -37.82
CA GLY A 50 -3.17 -6.81 -37.97
C GLY A 50 -3.07 -5.87 -36.77
N ARG A 51 -3.56 -6.29 -35.59
CA ARG A 51 -3.56 -5.50 -34.36
C ARG A 51 -2.36 -5.88 -33.48
N PRO A 52 -1.33 -5.01 -33.35
CA PRO A 52 -0.07 -5.37 -32.70
C PRO A 52 -0.18 -5.86 -31.26
N ALA A 53 -1.05 -5.24 -30.44
CA ALA A 53 -1.23 -5.62 -29.04
C ALA A 53 -1.98 -6.96 -28.88
N GLU A 54 -3.01 -7.21 -29.70
CA GLU A 54 -3.72 -8.49 -29.73
C GLU A 54 -2.78 -9.62 -30.19
N LEU A 55 -1.97 -9.37 -31.23
CA LEU A 55 -0.96 -10.30 -31.71
C LEU A 55 0.11 -10.61 -30.64
N PHE A 56 0.54 -9.60 -29.89
CA PHE A 56 1.48 -9.80 -28.79
C PHE A 56 0.91 -10.71 -27.70
N VAL A 57 -0.34 -10.49 -27.29
CA VAL A 57 -1.02 -11.36 -26.32
C VAL A 57 -1.19 -12.78 -26.85
N ALA A 58 -1.57 -12.94 -28.11
CA ALA A 58 -1.69 -14.24 -28.74
C ALA A 58 -0.35 -14.99 -28.76
N TYR A 59 0.74 -14.32 -29.16
CA TYR A 59 2.06 -14.95 -29.09
C TYR A 59 2.50 -15.29 -27.66
N ARG A 60 2.20 -14.45 -26.67
CA ARG A 60 2.50 -14.79 -25.27
C ARG A 60 1.70 -15.99 -24.77
N SER A 61 0.44 -16.12 -25.20
CA SER A 61 -0.37 -17.30 -24.91
C SER A 61 0.24 -18.57 -25.50
N ILE A 62 0.83 -18.49 -26.69
CA ILE A 62 1.56 -19.60 -27.32
C ILE A 62 2.80 -19.97 -26.51
N LEU A 63 3.59 -18.98 -26.07
CA LEU A 63 4.80 -19.22 -25.27
C LEU A 63 4.51 -19.79 -23.88
N GLY A 64 3.33 -19.51 -23.32
CA GLY A 64 2.90 -20.02 -22.02
C GLY A 64 2.26 -21.41 -22.07
N ASN A 65 2.06 -22.00 -23.26
CA ASN A 65 1.51 -23.34 -23.39
C ASN A 65 2.64 -24.37 -23.52
N GLU A 66 2.90 -25.09 -22.43
CA GLU A 66 4.00 -26.05 -22.30
C GLU A 66 3.88 -27.25 -23.25
N CYS A 67 2.65 -27.59 -23.66
CA CYS A 67 2.37 -28.72 -24.54
C CYS A 67 2.44 -28.37 -26.04
N LEU A 68 2.60 -27.09 -26.38
CA LEU A 68 2.40 -26.61 -27.74
C LEU A 68 3.52 -27.05 -28.70
N ASP A 69 4.73 -27.36 -28.22
CA ASP A 69 5.80 -27.92 -29.05
C ASP A 69 5.39 -29.26 -29.70
N ARG A 70 4.53 -30.03 -29.02
CA ARG A 70 4.01 -31.31 -29.51
C ARG A 70 2.96 -31.14 -30.61
N TYR A 71 2.11 -30.12 -30.49
CA TYR A 71 0.92 -29.96 -31.34
C TYR A 71 1.14 -28.99 -32.51
N ASP A 72 1.94 -27.93 -32.32
CA ASP A 72 2.31 -27.00 -33.40
C ASP A 72 3.63 -26.27 -33.09
N LYS A 73 4.74 -26.95 -33.38
CA LYS A 73 6.10 -26.41 -33.27
C LYS A 73 6.32 -25.14 -34.11
N THR A 74 5.58 -24.97 -35.21
CA THR A 74 5.72 -23.81 -36.09
C THR A 74 5.14 -22.57 -35.42
N ALA A 75 3.95 -22.68 -34.83
CA ALA A 75 3.35 -21.59 -34.05
C ALA A 75 4.25 -21.18 -32.87
N LEU A 76 4.82 -22.16 -32.15
CA LEU A 76 5.77 -21.89 -31.07
C LEU A 76 7.02 -21.14 -31.58
N SER A 77 7.61 -21.57 -32.69
CA SER A 77 8.77 -20.93 -33.31
C SER A 77 8.48 -19.48 -33.75
N ARG A 78 7.31 -19.25 -34.38
CA ARG A 78 6.86 -17.90 -34.75
C ARG A 78 6.72 -17.01 -33.52
N ALA A 79 6.10 -17.50 -32.45
CA ALA A 79 5.95 -16.74 -31.21
C ALA A 79 7.31 -16.40 -30.57
N LYS A 80 8.23 -17.37 -30.47
CA LYS A 80 9.59 -17.15 -29.93
C LYS A 80 10.34 -16.06 -30.70
N THR A 81 10.17 -16.01 -32.01
CA THR A 81 10.85 -15.03 -32.88
C THR A 81 10.15 -13.66 -32.87
N GLY A 82 8.82 -13.64 -32.85
CA GLY A 82 8.01 -12.43 -32.98
C GLY A 82 7.89 -11.60 -31.69
N VAL A 83 7.78 -12.26 -30.54
CA VAL A 83 7.52 -11.60 -29.24
C VAL A 83 8.55 -10.54 -28.87
N PRO A 84 9.87 -10.80 -28.95
CA PRO A 84 10.86 -9.82 -28.50
C PRO A 84 10.80 -8.51 -29.29
N LYS A 85 10.71 -8.58 -30.62
CA LYS A 85 10.65 -7.39 -31.48
C LYS A 85 9.34 -6.64 -31.28
N LEU A 86 8.21 -7.35 -31.36
CA LEU A 86 6.88 -6.75 -31.22
C LEU A 86 6.69 -6.10 -29.85
N GLY A 87 7.14 -6.76 -28.78
CA GLY A 87 7.10 -6.21 -27.43
C GLY A 87 7.95 -4.95 -27.28
N ARG A 88 9.15 -4.90 -27.85
CA ARG A 88 9.99 -3.69 -27.85
C ARG A 88 9.35 -2.53 -28.61
N ASP A 89 8.76 -2.80 -29.77
CA ASP A 89 8.11 -1.77 -30.58
C ASP A 89 6.90 -1.18 -29.85
N LEU A 90 6.09 -2.04 -29.23
CA LEU A 90 4.96 -1.64 -28.37
C LEU A 90 5.42 -0.87 -27.12
N ALA A 91 6.49 -1.31 -26.46
CA ALA A 91 7.07 -0.63 -25.30
C ALA A 91 7.54 0.78 -25.66
N LYS A 92 8.28 0.93 -26.77
CA LYS A 92 8.74 2.23 -27.28
C LYS A 92 7.58 3.13 -27.65
N ALA A 93 6.53 2.59 -28.27
CA ALA A 93 5.33 3.36 -28.58
C ALA A 93 4.59 3.85 -27.32
N ALA A 94 4.54 3.04 -26.26
CA ALA A 94 4.01 3.44 -24.96
C ALA A 94 4.90 4.50 -24.27
N GLU A 95 6.22 4.31 -24.30
CA GLU A 95 7.19 5.26 -23.75
C GLU A 95 7.10 6.63 -24.44
N ALA A 96 6.99 6.66 -25.77
CA ALA A 96 6.84 7.88 -26.54
C ALA A 96 5.56 8.67 -26.19
N LYS A 97 4.54 8.00 -25.66
CA LYS A 97 3.31 8.60 -25.15
C LYS A 97 3.40 9.01 -23.67
N GLY A 98 4.56 8.84 -23.03
CA GLY A 98 4.76 9.11 -21.60
C GLY A 98 4.14 8.05 -20.68
N LEU A 99 3.72 6.90 -21.22
CA LEU A 99 3.11 5.82 -20.44
C LEU A 99 4.21 4.91 -19.85
N PHE A 100 5.00 5.45 -18.93
CA PHE A 100 6.17 4.74 -18.39
C PHE A 100 5.81 3.54 -17.52
N TYR A 101 4.85 3.70 -16.60
CA TYR A 101 4.44 2.67 -15.65
C TYR A 101 2.92 2.63 -15.46
N SER A 102 2.40 1.41 -15.32
CA SER A 102 1.07 1.08 -14.80
C SER A 102 1.16 -0.29 -14.14
N ALA A 103 0.38 -0.51 -13.07
CA ALA A 103 0.22 -1.82 -12.45
C ALA A 103 -0.60 -2.79 -13.31
N ASP A 104 -1.27 -2.29 -14.36
CA ASP A 104 -2.10 -3.11 -15.23
C ASP A 104 -1.27 -4.10 -16.05
N PRO A 105 -1.70 -5.38 -16.12
CA PRO A 105 -1.04 -6.35 -16.99
C PRO A 105 -1.21 -5.98 -18.47
N VAL A 106 -0.37 -6.57 -19.31
CA VAL A 106 -0.49 -6.42 -20.77
C VAL A 106 -1.79 -7.08 -21.24
N ARG A 107 -2.61 -6.32 -21.99
CA ARG A 107 -3.91 -6.76 -22.54
C ARG A 107 -3.97 -6.54 -24.04
N GLY A 108 -4.92 -7.22 -24.70
CA GLY A 108 -5.11 -7.13 -26.15
C GLY A 108 -5.60 -5.77 -26.64
N ASP A 109 -6.14 -4.92 -25.75
CA ASP A 109 -6.58 -3.56 -26.08
C ASP A 109 -5.42 -2.55 -26.26
N GLY A 110 -4.18 -2.96 -25.99
CA GLY A 110 -2.99 -2.13 -26.11
C GLY A 110 -2.85 -1.04 -25.05
N LYS A 111 -3.71 -1.02 -24.03
CA LYS A 111 -3.65 -0.08 -22.91
C LYS A 111 -2.74 -0.64 -21.84
N THR A 112 -1.44 -0.50 -22.02
CA THR A 112 -0.44 -0.86 -21.00
C THR A 112 0.74 0.11 -21.05
N SER A 113 1.66 -0.05 -20.12
CA SER A 113 2.84 0.80 -19.97
C SER A 113 4.05 0.24 -20.70
N ALA A 114 5.05 1.10 -20.94
CA ALA A 114 6.35 0.69 -21.45
C ALA A 114 6.99 -0.37 -20.54
N PHE A 115 6.92 -0.16 -19.22
CA PHE A 115 7.36 -1.13 -18.21
C PHE A 115 6.69 -2.50 -18.41
N GLY A 116 5.37 -2.52 -18.55
CA GLY A 116 4.61 -3.76 -18.71
C GLY A 116 5.03 -4.57 -19.95
N TYR A 117 5.29 -3.91 -21.07
CA TYR A 117 5.79 -4.58 -22.28
C TYR A 117 7.22 -5.09 -22.13
N PHE A 118 8.14 -4.29 -21.55
CA PHE A 118 9.52 -4.72 -21.33
C PHE A 118 9.61 -5.89 -20.33
N GLU A 119 8.84 -5.84 -19.24
CA GLU A 119 8.71 -6.96 -18.29
C GLU A 119 8.17 -8.23 -18.97
N ALA A 120 7.13 -8.07 -19.80
CA ALA A 120 6.49 -9.18 -20.50
C ALA A 120 7.41 -9.94 -21.45
N ILE A 121 8.45 -9.30 -21.98
CA ILE A 121 9.46 -9.91 -22.86
C ILE A 121 10.77 -10.25 -22.14
N GLY A 122 10.88 -9.99 -20.83
CA GLY A 122 12.09 -10.25 -20.05
C GLY A 122 13.24 -9.26 -20.30
N ASP A 123 12.97 -8.10 -20.92
CA ASP A 123 13.97 -7.04 -21.12
C ASP A 123 14.08 -6.17 -19.86
N TYR A 124 14.53 -6.80 -18.76
CA TYR A 124 14.52 -6.20 -17.43
C TYR A 124 15.39 -4.95 -17.30
N ALA A 125 16.44 -4.83 -18.13
CA ALA A 125 17.27 -3.64 -18.18
C ALA A 125 16.46 -2.41 -18.67
N GLU A 126 15.72 -2.56 -19.76
CA GLU A 126 14.85 -1.50 -20.26
C GLU A 126 13.65 -1.26 -19.34
N ALA A 127 13.08 -2.31 -18.74
CA ALA A 127 12.03 -2.18 -17.73
C ALA A 127 12.50 -1.31 -16.53
N ASN A 128 13.71 -1.54 -16.03
CA ASN A 128 14.32 -0.72 -14.97
C ASN A 128 14.52 0.72 -15.39
N ARG A 129 14.99 0.93 -16.62
CA ARG A 129 15.20 2.27 -17.16
C ARG A 129 13.89 3.06 -17.23
N VAL A 130 12.80 2.49 -17.73
CA VAL A 130 11.51 3.18 -17.82
C VAL A 130 10.82 3.33 -16.47
N MET A 131 11.01 2.38 -15.55
CA MET A 131 10.55 2.53 -14.17
C MET A 131 11.24 3.72 -13.49
N MET A 132 12.55 3.89 -13.67
CA MET A 132 13.26 5.06 -13.14
C MET A 132 12.81 6.36 -13.76
N LYS A 133 12.50 6.39 -15.06
CA LYS A 133 11.87 7.57 -15.66
C LYS A 133 10.52 7.89 -15.00
N ALA A 134 9.70 6.87 -14.72
CA ALA A 134 8.40 7.06 -14.05
C ALA A 134 8.57 7.67 -12.66
N VAL A 135 9.45 7.08 -11.84
CA VAL A 135 9.74 7.51 -10.48
C VAL A 135 10.34 8.91 -10.45
N GLN A 136 11.28 9.22 -11.33
CA GLN A 136 11.89 10.55 -11.42
C GLN A 136 10.91 11.62 -11.90
N ALA A 137 9.91 11.27 -12.71
CA ALA A 137 8.86 12.21 -13.12
C ALA A 137 7.87 12.53 -11.99
N LYS A 138 7.75 11.65 -10.99
CA LYS A 138 6.88 11.82 -9.81
C LYS A 138 7.64 11.44 -8.53
N PRO A 139 8.67 12.22 -8.13
CA PRO A 139 9.60 11.84 -7.07
C PRO A 139 8.95 11.73 -5.68
N ASP A 140 7.78 12.32 -5.51
CA ASP A 140 7.02 12.34 -4.26
C ASP A 140 5.91 11.26 -4.20
N ASP A 141 5.72 10.48 -5.28
CA ASP A 141 4.74 9.40 -5.33
C ASP A 141 5.30 8.15 -4.65
N LEU A 142 5.01 8.01 -3.36
CA LEU A 142 5.45 6.88 -2.53
C LEU A 142 4.93 5.53 -3.06
N ALA A 143 3.73 5.47 -3.64
CA ALA A 143 3.17 4.23 -4.16
C ALA A 143 3.94 3.76 -5.39
N LEU A 144 4.25 4.69 -6.31
CA LEU A 144 5.11 4.42 -7.47
C LEU A 144 6.52 4.02 -7.04
N PHE A 145 7.10 4.72 -6.06
CA PHE A 145 8.41 4.36 -5.51
C PHE A 145 8.41 2.95 -4.91
N THR A 146 7.38 2.61 -4.12
CA THR A 146 7.25 1.28 -3.48
C THR A 146 7.14 0.19 -4.54
N ALA A 147 6.43 0.44 -5.64
CA ALA A 147 6.39 -0.49 -6.77
C ALA A 147 7.78 -0.67 -7.42
N ALA A 148 8.52 0.42 -7.62
CA ALA A 148 9.88 0.37 -8.14
C ALA A 148 10.87 -0.37 -7.21
N TRP A 149 10.69 -0.24 -5.90
CA TRP A 149 11.44 -0.97 -4.88
C TRP A 149 11.10 -2.47 -4.89
N GLY A 150 9.81 -2.83 -4.96
CA GLY A 150 9.39 -4.24 -5.06
C GLY A 150 9.91 -4.91 -6.32
N VAL A 151 10.08 -4.16 -7.41
CA VAL A 151 10.71 -4.60 -8.66
C VAL A 151 12.22 -4.88 -8.49
N ASP A 152 12.89 -4.19 -7.56
CA ASP A 152 14.30 -4.46 -7.19
C ASP A 152 14.46 -5.77 -6.41
N GLU A 153 13.53 -6.05 -5.49
CA GLU A 153 13.61 -7.18 -4.55
C GLU A 153 12.90 -8.46 -5.00
N GLY A 154 11.90 -8.34 -5.87
CA GLY A 154 10.90 -9.40 -6.10
C GLY A 154 10.93 -10.08 -7.46
N ARG A 155 11.88 -9.75 -8.36
CA ARG A 155 11.92 -10.35 -9.70
C ARG A 155 12.67 -11.67 -9.73
N TRP A 156 12.20 -12.55 -10.60
CA TRP A 156 12.80 -13.86 -10.89
C TRP A 156 13.25 -13.91 -12.34
N VAL A 157 14.40 -14.53 -12.58
CA VAL A 157 14.85 -14.83 -13.95
C VAL A 157 13.99 -15.96 -14.52
N VAL A 158 13.89 -16.02 -15.84
CA VAL A 158 13.38 -17.19 -16.56
C VAL A 158 14.10 -18.45 -16.05
N PRO A 159 13.38 -19.56 -15.74
CA PRO A 159 14.00 -20.80 -15.29
C PRO A 159 15.11 -21.25 -16.23
N ASP A 160 16.22 -21.73 -15.68
CA ASP A 160 17.27 -22.35 -16.49
C ASP A 160 16.69 -23.55 -17.24
N GLN A 161 16.94 -23.63 -18.55
CA GLN A 161 16.35 -24.66 -19.42
C GLN A 161 16.86 -26.08 -19.12
N LYS A 162 18.00 -26.22 -18.44
CA LYS A 162 18.62 -27.52 -18.13
C LYS A 162 18.32 -27.96 -16.70
N THR A 163 18.28 -27.03 -15.74
CA THR A 163 18.08 -27.36 -14.33
C THR A 163 16.67 -27.08 -13.83
N GLY A 164 15.89 -26.26 -14.54
CA GLY A 164 14.57 -25.80 -14.11
C GLY A 164 14.61 -24.83 -12.93
N GLU A 165 15.80 -24.50 -12.42
CA GLU A 165 15.96 -23.61 -11.27
C GLU A 165 15.67 -22.16 -11.65
N ARG A 166 14.91 -21.46 -10.80
CA ARG A 166 14.70 -20.02 -10.90
C ARG A 166 15.68 -19.31 -9.98
N GLN A 167 16.54 -18.50 -10.57
CA GLN A 167 17.39 -17.59 -9.80
C GLN A 167 16.67 -16.23 -9.64
N PRO A 168 16.78 -15.57 -8.48
CA PRO A 168 16.33 -14.18 -8.36
C PRO A 168 17.04 -13.30 -9.38
N TYR A 169 16.29 -12.40 -10.03
CA TYR A 169 16.90 -11.39 -10.87
C TYR A 169 17.46 -10.29 -9.97
N VAL A 170 18.77 -10.06 -10.07
CA VAL A 170 19.41 -8.95 -9.37
C VAL A 170 19.37 -7.73 -10.29
N SER A 171 18.64 -6.71 -9.88
CA SER A 171 18.59 -5.44 -10.61
C SER A 171 19.98 -4.78 -10.67
N PRO A 172 20.26 -3.98 -11.72
CA PRO A 172 21.54 -3.29 -11.84
C PRO A 172 21.83 -2.44 -10.61
N GLN A 173 23.07 -2.43 -10.13
CA GLN A 173 23.46 -1.68 -8.93
C GLN A 173 23.08 -0.19 -9.03
N ALA A 174 23.22 0.40 -10.22
CA ALA A 174 22.84 1.79 -10.47
C ALA A 174 21.35 2.07 -10.20
N TYR A 175 20.46 1.12 -10.52
CA TYR A 175 19.02 1.24 -10.25
C TYR A 175 18.76 1.32 -8.74
N ARG A 176 19.35 0.41 -7.96
CA ARG A 176 19.24 0.40 -6.49
C ARG A 176 19.82 1.68 -5.87
N GLN A 177 20.97 2.15 -6.34
CA GLN A 177 21.59 3.36 -5.81
C GLN A 177 20.73 4.60 -6.06
N GLU A 178 20.10 4.73 -7.24
CA GLU A 178 19.18 5.85 -7.51
C GLU A 178 17.91 5.76 -6.65
N LEU A 179 17.36 4.57 -6.41
CA LEU A 179 16.24 4.38 -5.48
C LEU A 179 16.60 4.80 -4.05
N LEU A 180 17.75 4.35 -3.53
CA LEU A 180 18.25 4.71 -2.20
C LEU A 180 18.47 6.23 -2.07
N LYS A 181 19.04 6.85 -3.11
CA LYS A 181 19.25 8.30 -3.17
C LYS A 181 17.93 9.06 -3.18
N LEU A 182 16.94 8.59 -3.93
CA LEU A 182 15.63 9.23 -3.95
C LEU A 182 14.92 9.11 -2.60
N ALA A 183 14.89 7.92 -1.99
CA ALA A 183 14.28 7.73 -0.68
C ALA A 183 14.92 8.63 0.39
N SER A 184 16.26 8.65 0.46
CA SER A 184 16.99 9.47 1.41
C SER A 184 16.78 10.97 1.18
N SER A 185 16.90 11.45 -0.06
CA SER A 185 16.69 12.87 -0.38
C SER A 185 15.25 13.34 -0.14
N THR A 186 14.25 12.52 -0.45
CA THR A 186 12.84 12.83 -0.18
C THR A 186 12.55 12.85 1.32
N ALA A 187 13.04 11.87 2.08
CA ALA A 187 12.92 11.85 3.54
C ALA A 187 13.59 13.09 4.17
N ASP A 188 14.81 13.42 3.76
CA ASP A 188 15.54 14.59 4.26
C ASP A 188 14.82 15.90 3.94
N ARG A 189 14.25 16.03 2.74
CA ARG A 189 13.46 17.20 2.33
C ARG A 189 12.22 17.34 3.21
N LEU A 190 11.51 16.25 3.48
CA LEU A 190 10.33 16.25 4.35
C LEU A 190 10.68 16.61 5.79
N MET A 191 11.77 16.07 6.34
CA MET A 191 12.26 16.40 7.68
C MET A 191 12.68 17.88 7.78
N LYS A 192 13.28 18.45 6.74
CA LYS A 192 13.62 19.89 6.71
C LYS A 192 12.38 20.78 6.60
N ALA A 193 11.39 20.37 5.80
CA ALA A 193 10.13 21.09 5.66
C ALA A 193 9.31 21.04 6.96
N GLU A 194 9.31 19.90 7.64
CA GLU A 194 8.69 19.76 8.97
C GLU A 194 9.28 20.74 9.98
N GLU A 195 10.60 20.93 10.01
CA GLU A 195 11.24 21.87 10.95
C GLU A 195 10.71 23.30 10.79
N GLN A 196 10.31 23.70 9.57
CA GLN A 196 9.70 25.01 9.35
C GLN A 196 8.28 25.06 9.91
N ASP A 197 7.47 24.02 9.71
CA ASP A 197 6.12 23.96 10.27
C ASP A 197 6.14 23.88 11.80
N ALA A 198 7.12 23.18 12.37
CA ALA A 198 7.30 23.02 13.80
C ALA A 198 7.57 24.35 14.53
N LYS A 199 8.03 25.40 13.84
CA LYS A 199 8.18 26.74 14.43
C LYS A 199 6.86 27.30 14.96
N GLY A 200 5.72 26.92 14.37
CA GLY A 200 4.40 27.34 14.86
C GLY A 200 4.00 26.72 16.21
N LEU A 201 4.74 25.71 16.71
CA LEU A 201 4.48 25.06 18.00
C LEU A 201 4.78 25.95 19.20
N SER A 202 5.47 27.08 19.02
CA SER A 202 5.67 28.11 20.05
C SER A 202 4.65 29.24 19.99
N GLY A 203 3.74 29.24 19.00
CA GLY A 203 2.72 30.28 18.81
C GLY A 203 1.51 30.13 19.74
N SER A 204 0.42 30.81 19.39
CA SER A 204 -0.90 30.68 20.03
C SER A 204 -1.49 29.26 19.91
N ALA A 205 -2.51 28.93 20.72
CA ALA A 205 -3.14 27.60 20.67
C ALA A 205 -3.65 27.20 19.26
N ILE A 206 -4.15 28.17 18.49
CA ILE A 206 -4.60 27.96 17.10
C ILE A 206 -3.41 27.64 16.19
N GLU A 207 -2.32 28.38 16.33
CA GLU A 207 -1.08 28.14 15.56
C GLU A 207 -0.46 26.78 15.91
N VAL A 208 -0.48 26.40 17.19
CA VAL A 208 -0.01 25.08 17.65
C VAL A 208 -0.82 23.97 17.01
N ALA A 209 -2.15 24.09 16.95
CA ALA A 209 -2.99 23.07 16.31
C ALA A 209 -2.66 22.94 14.81
N ALA A 210 -2.58 24.05 14.08
CA ALA A 210 -2.25 24.05 12.66
C ALA A 210 -0.83 23.51 12.38
N ALA A 211 0.15 23.93 13.18
CA ALA A 211 1.53 23.46 13.09
C ALA A 211 1.64 21.96 13.41
N THR A 212 0.88 21.48 14.41
CA THR A 212 0.84 20.05 14.77
C THR A 212 0.38 19.21 13.60
N THR A 213 -0.73 19.57 12.94
CA THR A 213 -1.23 18.80 11.79
C THR A 213 -0.18 18.72 10.67
N LYS A 214 0.40 19.86 10.27
CA LYS A 214 1.35 19.92 9.15
C LYS A 214 2.67 19.23 9.44
N SER A 215 3.22 19.45 10.63
CA SER A 215 4.48 18.86 11.06
C SER A 215 4.34 17.34 11.19
N LEU A 216 3.29 16.87 11.87
CA LEU A 216 3.09 15.44 12.09
C LEU A 216 2.81 14.67 10.79
N GLU A 217 2.07 15.27 9.85
CA GLU A 217 1.91 14.72 8.51
C GLU A 217 3.27 14.52 7.83
N LYS A 218 4.13 15.54 7.84
CA LYS A 218 5.48 15.43 7.25
C LYS A 218 6.36 14.42 7.95
N LEU A 219 6.31 14.31 9.29
CA LEU A 219 7.06 13.27 10.01
C LEU A 219 6.59 11.87 9.63
N ARG A 220 5.27 11.65 9.49
CA ARG A 220 4.71 10.36 9.07
C ARG A 220 5.13 10.01 7.64
N THR A 221 4.98 10.94 6.71
CA THR A 221 5.42 10.71 5.33
C THR A 221 6.94 10.48 5.27
N ALA A 222 7.74 11.27 5.98
CA ALA A 222 9.19 11.06 6.04
C ALA A 222 9.53 9.66 6.59
N ALA A 223 8.85 9.22 7.65
CA ALA A 223 9.01 7.88 8.20
C ALA A 223 8.68 6.77 7.19
N GLU A 224 7.66 6.94 6.36
CA GLU A 224 7.35 5.99 5.29
C GLU A 224 8.49 5.87 4.27
N TRP A 225 9.10 6.99 3.88
CA TRP A 225 10.29 7.00 3.01
C TRP A 225 11.54 6.43 3.70
N MET A 226 11.69 6.65 5.00
CA MET A 226 12.83 6.15 5.77
C MET A 226 12.84 4.63 5.93
N LYS A 227 11.73 3.93 5.69
CA LYS A 227 11.67 2.46 5.69
C LYS A 227 12.63 1.81 4.69
N PHE A 228 12.99 2.53 3.63
CA PHE A 228 13.93 2.08 2.61
C PHE A 228 15.39 2.40 2.95
N SER A 229 15.64 2.98 4.12
CA SER A 229 16.98 3.24 4.66
C SER A 229 17.35 2.23 5.74
N GLN A 230 18.66 1.95 5.91
CA GLN A 230 19.14 1.04 6.96
C GLN A 230 18.82 1.53 8.39
N ALA A 231 18.74 2.85 8.58
CA ALA A 231 18.46 3.44 9.89
C ALA A 231 16.98 3.40 10.28
N GLY A 232 16.09 3.12 9.31
CA GLY A 232 14.64 3.14 9.51
C GLY A 232 14.09 4.51 9.91
N ASP A 233 12.87 4.52 10.44
CA ASP A 233 12.12 5.74 10.78
C ASP A 233 12.47 6.36 12.14
N LYS A 234 13.54 5.90 12.79
CA LYS A 234 13.92 6.29 14.16
C LYS A 234 14.05 7.80 14.33
N ALA A 235 14.70 8.48 13.39
CA ALA A 235 14.91 9.93 13.45
C ALA A 235 13.59 10.73 13.44
N ALA A 236 12.62 10.30 12.62
CA ALA A 236 11.30 10.93 12.57
C ALA A 236 10.52 10.72 13.88
N ARG A 237 10.61 9.52 14.47
CA ARG A 237 9.95 9.19 15.74
C ARG A 237 10.55 9.93 16.93
N GLU A 238 11.88 10.02 17.01
CA GLU A 238 12.58 10.78 18.07
C GLU A 238 12.22 12.27 17.99
N ARG A 239 12.17 12.82 16.77
CA ARG A 239 11.75 14.21 16.58
C ARG A 239 10.29 14.43 16.99
N ALA A 240 9.40 13.49 16.70
CA ALA A 240 8.03 13.56 17.18
C ALA A 240 7.97 13.62 18.71
N GLU A 241 8.73 12.78 19.42
CA GLU A 241 8.81 12.83 20.88
C GLU A 241 9.28 14.22 21.37
N GLN A 242 10.30 14.80 20.73
CA GLN A 242 10.79 16.15 21.06
C GLN A 242 9.72 17.24 20.84
N ARG A 243 8.90 17.15 19.79
CA ARG A 243 7.78 18.09 19.56
C ARG A 243 6.71 17.94 20.63
N GLY A 244 6.37 16.70 21.00
CA GLY A 244 5.47 16.42 22.12
C GLY A 244 5.96 17.05 23.43
N ASP A 245 7.26 16.91 23.71
CA ASP A 245 7.89 17.48 24.91
C ASP A 245 7.82 19.01 24.93
N ALA A 246 8.08 19.65 23.79
CA ALA A 246 8.00 21.09 23.65
C ALA A 246 6.57 21.62 23.91
N ILE A 247 5.54 20.95 23.41
CA ILE A 247 4.14 21.34 23.64
C ILE A 247 3.72 21.07 25.09
N ALA A 248 4.08 19.91 25.63
CA ALA A 248 3.68 19.51 26.99
C ALA A 248 4.30 20.40 28.08
N SER A 249 5.45 21.03 27.79
CA SER A 249 6.15 21.93 28.70
C SER A 249 5.64 23.38 28.66
N ARG A 250 4.64 23.69 27.83
CA ARG A 250 4.11 25.04 27.69
C ARG A 250 3.36 25.51 28.95
N PRO A 251 3.46 26.80 29.30
CA PRO A 251 2.72 27.36 30.44
C PRO A 251 1.20 27.39 30.20
N ASP A 252 0.75 27.53 28.95
CA ASP A 252 -0.66 27.51 28.53
C ASP A 252 -1.15 26.10 28.12
N SER A 253 -0.51 25.05 28.66
CA SER A 253 -0.65 23.68 28.12
C SER A 253 -2.07 23.13 28.07
N THR A 254 -3.00 23.58 28.92
CA THR A 254 -4.36 23.00 29.04
C THR A 254 -5.08 22.86 27.70
N PHE A 255 -4.92 23.81 26.77
CA PHE A 255 -5.58 23.78 25.46
C PHE A 255 -4.74 23.14 24.35
N THR A 256 -3.46 22.84 24.61
CA THR A 256 -2.54 22.26 23.62
C THR A 256 -2.13 20.82 23.93
N GLN A 257 -2.47 20.27 25.11
CA GLN A 257 -2.08 18.92 25.53
C GLN A 257 -2.47 17.82 24.55
N ALA A 258 -3.63 17.93 23.90
CA ALA A 258 -4.07 16.97 22.88
C ALA A 258 -3.08 16.87 21.70
N ASN A 259 -2.47 17.99 21.31
CA ASN A 259 -1.46 18.02 20.25
C ASN A 259 -0.18 17.27 20.65
N ALA A 260 0.24 17.39 21.92
CA ALA A 260 1.37 16.64 22.45
C ALA A 260 1.12 15.12 22.40
N VAL A 261 -0.10 14.68 22.72
CA VAL A 261 -0.51 13.27 22.65
C VAL A 261 -0.34 12.72 21.22
N MET A 262 -0.76 13.47 20.20
CA MET A 262 -0.63 13.03 18.80
C MET A 262 0.82 12.74 18.39
N TYR A 263 1.76 13.57 18.86
CA TYR A 263 3.19 13.35 18.63
C TYR A 263 3.73 12.12 19.35
N TYR A 264 3.36 11.93 20.63
CA TYR A 264 3.81 10.77 21.38
C TYR A 264 3.23 9.45 20.85
N GLU A 265 1.98 9.46 20.40
CA GLU A 265 1.34 8.30 19.77
C GLU A 265 2.07 7.89 18.49
N PHE A 266 2.50 8.87 17.68
CA PHE A 266 3.32 8.59 16.51
C PHE A 266 4.74 8.12 16.86
N ALA A 267 5.39 8.76 17.85
CA ALA A 267 6.72 8.35 18.32
C ALA A 267 6.72 6.89 18.78
N GLY A 268 5.72 6.48 19.57
CA GLY A 268 5.46 5.09 19.91
C GLY A 268 6.50 4.41 20.81
N SER A 269 7.52 5.14 21.27
CA SER A 269 8.50 4.66 22.25
C SER A 269 7.82 4.32 23.59
N SER A 270 8.42 3.46 24.41
CA SER A 270 7.90 3.16 25.76
C SER A 270 7.71 4.45 26.57
N LYS A 271 8.72 5.32 26.54
CA LYS A 271 8.69 6.66 27.16
C LYS A 271 7.56 7.53 26.62
N ALA A 272 7.33 7.53 25.30
CA ALA A 272 6.21 8.27 24.70
C ALA A 272 4.85 7.75 25.17
N LYS A 273 4.68 6.43 25.31
CA LYS A 273 3.45 5.83 25.86
C LYS A 273 3.18 6.26 27.30
N ASP A 274 4.22 6.29 28.14
CA ASP A 274 4.12 6.79 29.51
C ASP A 274 3.71 8.27 29.53
N LYS A 275 4.29 9.07 28.64
CA LYS A 275 3.91 10.49 28.48
C LYS A 275 2.47 10.66 28.00
N VAL A 276 1.96 9.82 27.10
CA VAL A 276 0.54 9.81 26.72
C VAL A 276 -0.34 9.59 27.95
N ALA A 277 -0.03 8.61 28.79
CA ALA A 277 -0.80 8.34 30.00
C ALA A 277 -0.76 9.52 30.99
N GLN A 278 0.42 10.11 31.19
CA GLN A 278 0.57 11.28 32.07
C GLN A 278 -0.20 12.50 31.57
N VAL A 279 -0.13 12.79 30.26
CA VAL A 279 -0.83 13.93 29.67
C VAL A 279 -2.34 13.72 29.72
N LYS A 280 -2.84 12.51 29.39
CA LYS A 280 -4.28 12.20 29.51
C LYS A 280 -4.79 12.39 30.94
N LYS A 281 -4.04 11.92 31.95
CA LYS A 281 -4.37 12.15 33.36
C LYS A 281 -4.45 13.65 33.71
N LYS A 282 -3.48 14.45 33.27
CA LYS A 282 -3.49 15.92 33.48
C LYS A 282 -4.67 16.60 32.78
N MET A 283 -5.05 16.15 31.60
CA MET A 283 -6.23 16.66 30.88
C MET A 283 -7.52 16.37 31.66
N GLU A 284 -7.68 15.15 32.17
CA GLU A 284 -8.83 14.77 33.01
C GLU A 284 -8.90 15.60 34.29
N GLU A 285 -7.78 15.78 34.98
CA GLU A 285 -7.68 16.63 36.18
C GLU A 285 -8.05 18.08 35.87
N SER A 286 -7.57 18.62 34.76
CA SER A 286 -7.88 19.98 34.30
C SER A 286 -9.37 20.13 33.94
N SER A 287 -9.97 19.13 33.27
CA SER A 287 -11.41 19.11 32.95
C SER A 287 -12.25 19.13 34.23
N ARG A 288 -11.92 18.27 35.21
CA ARG A 288 -12.61 18.23 36.50
C ARG A 288 -12.46 19.54 37.28
N ALA A 289 -11.30 20.20 37.20
CA ALA A 289 -11.09 21.50 37.84
C ALA A 289 -11.92 22.62 37.18
N LEU A 290 -12.02 22.61 35.85
CA LEU A 290 -12.86 23.51 35.07
C LEU A 290 -14.36 23.31 35.38
N GLU A 291 -14.83 22.06 35.45
CA GLU A 291 -16.20 21.72 35.84
C GLU A 291 -16.54 22.27 37.22
N LYS A 292 -15.70 21.97 38.24
CA LYS A 292 -15.88 22.48 39.60
C LYS A 292 -15.89 24.00 39.67
N SER A 293 -15.07 24.67 38.87
CA SER A 293 -15.01 26.13 38.82
C SER A 293 -16.26 26.71 38.16
N GLY A 294 -16.74 26.08 37.07
CA GLY A 294 -18.00 26.46 36.41
C GLY A 294 -19.22 26.28 37.32
N GLU A 295 -19.26 25.21 38.11
CA GLU A 295 -20.29 24.99 39.13
C GLU A 295 -20.27 26.08 40.21
N LYS A 296 -19.08 26.44 40.71
CA LYS A 296 -18.94 27.53 41.70
C LYS A 296 -19.42 28.88 41.16
N VAL A 297 -19.09 29.21 39.92
CA VAL A 297 -19.55 30.46 39.28
C VAL A 297 -21.07 30.45 39.12
N LYS A 298 -21.66 29.35 38.61
CA LYS A 298 -23.12 29.21 38.52
C LYS A 298 -23.80 29.32 39.90
N GLY A 299 -23.21 28.72 40.93
CA GLY A 299 -23.67 28.83 42.31
C GLY A 299 -23.65 30.28 42.81
N ALA A 300 -22.54 30.99 42.64
CA ALA A 300 -22.40 32.39 43.03
C ALA A 300 -23.41 33.32 42.33
N PHE A 301 -23.65 33.12 41.02
CA PHE A 301 -24.69 33.85 40.29
C PHE A 301 -26.09 33.56 40.82
N THR A 302 -26.37 32.30 41.18
CA THR A 302 -27.67 31.89 41.72
C THR A 302 -27.91 32.49 43.10
N GLU A 303 -26.90 32.46 43.98
CA GLU A 303 -26.97 33.06 45.32
C GLU A 303 -27.12 34.58 45.27
N GLN A 304 -26.38 35.25 44.38
CA GLN A 304 -26.50 36.69 44.19
C GLN A 304 -27.91 37.07 43.69
N SER A 305 -28.42 36.35 42.68
CA SER A 305 -29.78 36.54 42.16
C SER A 305 -30.85 36.35 43.24
N GLN A 306 -30.73 35.30 44.07
CA GLN A 306 -31.65 35.07 45.18
C GLN A 306 -31.57 36.17 46.26
N ALA A 307 -30.38 36.68 46.56
CA ALA A 307 -30.19 37.75 47.52
C ALA A 307 -30.75 39.10 47.01
N GLU A 308 -30.60 39.39 45.72
CA GLU A 308 -31.17 40.56 45.06
C GLU A 308 -32.71 40.48 45.02
N GLN A 309 -33.27 39.31 44.70
CA GLN A 309 -34.71 39.07 44.73
C GLN A 309 -35.30 39.29 46.14
N LYS A 310 -34.69 38.73 47.19
CA LYS A 310 -35.13 38.95 48.58
C LYS A 310 -35.08 40.41 49.01
N LYS A 311 -34.05 41.16 48.57
CA LYS A 311 -33.96 42.60 48.84
C LYS A 311 -35.06 43.37 48.12
N PHE A 312 -35.38 42.99 46.88
CA PHE A 312 -36.48 43.57 46.12
C PHE A 312 -37.83 43.31 46.80
N ASP A 313 -38.10 42.06 47.16
CA ASP A 313 -39.35 41.67 47.83
C ASP A 313 -39.51 42.38 49.19
N LYS A 314 -38.44 42.52 49.96
CA LYS A 314 -38.45 43.28 51.21
C LYS A 314 -38.77 44.76 50.99
N LYS A 315 -38.09 45.41 50.02
CA LYS A 315 -38.36 46.82 49.69
C LYS A 315 -39.79 47.01 49.21
N LYS A 316 -40.32 46.06 48.43
CA LYS A 316 -41.71 46.08 47.97
C LYS A 316 -42.68 46.00 49.15
N ALA A 317 -42.47 45.07 50.08
CA ALA A 317 -43.31 44.92 51.27
C ALA A 317 -43.25 46.15 52.20
N ASP A 318 -42.06 46.75 52.38
CA ASP A 318 -41.89 47.98 53.15
C ASP A 318 -42.65 49.15 52.48
N LEU A 319 -42.62 49.24 51.15
CA LEU A 319 -43.34 50.27 50.37
C LEU A 319 -44.86 50.09 50.44
N GLU A 320 -45.35 48.84 50.33
CA GLU A 320 -46.78 48.52 50.45
C GLU A 320 -47.31 48.91 51.84
N LYS A 321 -46.51 48.69 52.88
CA LYS A 321 -46.83 49.08 54.26
C LYS A 321 -46.84 50.60 54.49
N GLU A 322 -45.95 51.35 53.84
CA GLU A 322 -45.93 52.82 53.92
C GLU A 322 -47.07 53.47 53.12
N LEU A 323 -47.51 52.83 52.03
CA LEU A 323 -48.56 53.34 51.15
C LEU A 323 -49.98 52.91 51.54
N GLY A 324 -50.13 52.05 52.55
CA GLY A 324 -51.44 51.69 53.14
C GLY A 324 -52.29 50.73 52.32
N PHE A 325 -51.66 49.88 51.50
CA PHE A 325 -52.32 48.74 50.84
C PHE A 325 -52.38 47.49 51.75
#